data_AF-A0A645G111-F1
#
_entry.id   AF-A0A645G111-F1
#
_cell.length_a   1.000
_cell.length_b   1.000
_cell.length_c   1.000
_cell.angle_alpha   90.00
_cell.angle_beta   90.00
_cell.angle_gamma   90.00
#
_symmetry.space_group_name_H-M   'P 1'
#
loop_
_entity.id
_entity.type
_entity.pdbx_description
1 polymer ?
#
loop_
_entity_poly.entity_id
_entity_poly.type
_entity_poly.pdbx_seq_one_letter_code
_entity_poly.pdbx_strand_id
1 'polypeptide(L)'
;MMYALGKKSCLGENLSFEIHTGAALSEPRNIWLRKDLSEKLFPEARTDKELLEALTYRGLSGKKVSRFVQDTHRILRESLKIEYESGRSDRTRYFPLKLPLMPQFRKTYCIEGDYVLADDQNNLHFEDSIGMLPDWRKSGPVWEIPFRSLYSRRMGGLLAAGRCTAASGDAWEITRVIPSAAMTGQVAGLAAAMSIEQGKEPWELEVADLQKRLRKLGFKLHLGEIGL
;
A
#
# COMPACT_ATOMS: atom_id res chain seq x y z
N MET A 1 -2.99 0.18 12.50
CA MET A 1 -4.24 0.54 13.20
C MET A 1 -5.39 -0.07 12.42
N MET A 2 -5.73 -1.32 12.75
CA MET A 2 -6.68 -2.15 12.02
C MET A 2 -7.98 -2.14 12.83
N TYR A 3 -9.07 -1.63 12.24
CA TYR A 3 -10.41 -1.84 12.78
C TYR A 3 -10.86 -3.21 12.28
N ALA A 4 -10.42 -4.28 12.96
CA ALA A 4 -11.03 -5.59 12.83
C ALA A 4 -11.68 -5.90 14.17
N LEU A 5 -13.01 -5.77 14.21
CA LEU A 5 -13.83 -6.43 15.21
C LEU A 5 -13.61 -7.94 15.05
N GLY A 6 -13.25 -8.61 16.14
CA GLY A 6 -13.17 -10.07 16.18
C GLY A 6 -11.81 -10.62 16.57
N LYS A 7 -11.41 -10.45 17.83
CA LYS A 7 -10.73 -11.56 18.53
C LYS A 7 -11.76 -12.69 18.63
N LYS A 8 -11.35 -13.96 18.48
CA LYS A 8 -12.17 -15.16 18.76
C LYS A 8 -13.07 -14.89 19.97
N SER A 9 -14.34 -14.60 19.72
CA SER A 9 -15.35 -14.43 20.76
C SER A 9 -16.50 -15.37 20.44
N CYS A 10 -17.21 -15.76 21.49
CA CYS A 10 -18.18 -16.84 21.56
C CYS A 10 -19.49 -16.54 20.79
N LEU A 11 -19.42 -15.79 19.68
CA LEU A 11 -20.54 -15.14 19.00
C LEU A 11 -20.71 -15.67 17.57
N GLY A 12 -21.25 -16.88 17.43
CA GLY A 12 -21.85 -17.38 16.19
C GLY A 12 -20.91 -17.88 15.08
N GLU A 13 -21.51 -18.53 14.07
CA GLU A 13 -20.83 -19.01 12.86
C GLU A 13 -20.29 -17.81 12.06
N ASN A 14 -18.96 -17.68 12.03
CA ASN A 14 -18.29 -16.59 11.31
C ASN A 14 -17.92 -17.05 9.89
N LEU A 15 -18.24 -16.25 8.87
CA LEU A 15 -17.70 -16.43 7.52
C LEU A 15 -16.28 -15.83 7.49
N SER A 16 -15.30 -16.63 7.08
CA SER A 16 -13.92 -16.18 6.90
C SER A 16 -13.73 -15.64 5.48
N PHE A 17 -13.41 -14.36 5.36
CA PHE A 17 -12.99 -13.75 4.10
C PHE A 17 -11.49 -13.59 4.09
N GLU A 18 -10.83 -14.22 3.13
CA GLU A 18 -9.42 -14.00 2.87
C GLU A 18 -9.27 -12.70 2.07
N ILE A 19 -8.84 -11.62 2.72
CA ILE A 19 -8.63 -10.33 2.03
C ILE A 19 -7.14 -10.07 1.90
N HIS A 20 -6.65 -10.09 0.67
CA HIS A 20 -5.34 -9.58 0.29
C HIS A 20 -5.37 -8.05 0.29
N THR A 21 -5.27 -7.42 1.47
CA THR A 21 -4.99 -5.98 1.51
C THR A 21 -3.49 -5.77 1.32
N GLY A 22 -3.11 -4.83 0.45
CA GLY A 22 -1.69 -4.57 0.14
C GLY A 22 -0.83 -4.26 1.38
N ALA A 23 -1.43 -3.88 2.51
CA ALA A 23 -0.77 -3.51 3.78
C ALA A 23 -0.17 -4.66 4.61
N ALA A 24 -0.47 -5.92 4.31
CA ALA A 24 0.10 -7.07 5.01
C ALA A 24 0.25 -8.22 4.02
N LEU A 25 1.45 -8.39 3.46
CA LEU A 25 1.70 -9.32 2.36
C LEU A 25 2.44 -10.61 2.78
N SER A 26 2.57 -10.90 4.07
CA SER A 26 3.14 -12.18 4.53
C SER A 26 2.11 -13.18 5.06
N GLU A 27 0.88 -12.76 5.39
CA GLU A 27 -0.17 -13.66 5.87
C GLU A 27 -1.55 -13.20 5.38
N PRO A 28 -2.36 -14.08 4.77
CA PRO A 28 -3.76 -13.78 4.50
C PRO A 28 -4.47 -13.44 5.81
N ARG A 29 -4.98 -12.21 5.90
CA ARG A 29 -5.81 -11.83 7.05
C ARG A 29 -7.24 -12.26 6.78
N ASN A 30 -7.67 -13.28 7.51
CA ASN A 30 -9.08 -13.63 7.61
C ASN A 30 -9.83 -12.48 8.28
N ILE A 31 -10.70 -11.81 7.53
CA ILE A 31 -11.71 -10.91 8.07
C ILE A 31 -12.95 -11.74 8.32
N TRP A 32 -13.45 -11.69 9.54
CA TRP A 32 -14.65 -12.40 9.93
C TRP A 32 -15.85 -11.46 9.80
N LEU A 33 -16.75 -11.74 8.86
CA LEU A 33 -18.06 -11.09 8.82
C LEU A 33 -19.08 -12.08 9.36
N ARG A 34 -19.94 -11.61 10.26
CA ARG A 34 -21.03 -12.45 10.76
C ARG A 34 -22.01 -12.75 9.64
N LYS A 35 -22.49 -13.99 9.58
CA LYS A 35 -23.40 -14.47 8.53
C LYS A 35 -24.74 -13.73 8.50
N ASP A 36 -25.32 -13.48 9.66
CA ASP A 36 -26.54 -12.67 9.79
C ASP A 36 -26.37 -11.24 9.27
N LEU A 37 -25.20 -10.65 9.47
CA LEU A 37 -24.85 -9.32 8.98
C LEU A 37 -24.63 -9.32 7.47
N SER A 38 -23.98 -10.33 6.90
CA SER A 38 -23.79 -10.46 5.46
C SER A 38 -25.11 -10.65 4.72
N GLU A 39 -25.97 -11.55 5.21
CA GLU A 39 -27.29 -11.83 4.62
C GLU A 39 -28.18 -10.58 4.65
N LYS A 40 -28.11 -9.79 5.72
CA LYS A 40 -28.89 -8.54 5.86
C LYS A 40 -28.39 -7.40 4.98
N LEU A 41 -27.07 -7.23 4.87
CA LEU A 41 -26.48 -6.08 4.17
C LEU A 41 -26.19 -6.33 2.70
N PHE A 42 -25.99 -7.58 2.31
CA PHE A 42 -25.61 -8.00 0.97
C PHE A 42 -26.44 -9.21 0.52
N PRO A 43 -27.79 -9.11 0.51
CA PRO A 43 -28.67 -10.23 0.14
C PRO A 43 -28.47 -10.71 -1.30
N GLU A 44 -27.93 -9.84 -2.16
CA GLU A 44 -27.67 -10.12 -3.58
C GLU A 44 -26.41 -10.99 -3.79
N ALA A 45 -25.49 -11.03 -2.83
CA ALA A 45 -24.25 -11.79 -2.94
C ALA A 45 -24.50 -13.26 -2.60
N ARG A 46 -24.46 -14.14 -3.61
CA ARG A 46 -24.71 -15.58 -3.45
C ARG A 46 -23.44 -16.40 -3.27
N THR A 47 -22.29 -15.79 -3.53
CA THR A 47 -20.97 -16.40 -3.40
C THR A 47 -20.02 -15.52 -2.58
N ASP A 48 -19.02 -16.13 -1.95
CA ASP A 48 -17.97 -15.40 -1.20
C ASP A 48 -17.22 -14.41 -2.10
N LYS A 49 -17.07 -14.73 -3.39
CA LYS A 49 -16.43 -13.85 -4.38
C LYS A 49 -17.24 -12.58 -4.63
N GLU A 50 -18.55 -12.70 -4.81
CA GLU A 50 -19.45 -11.55 -5.00
C GLU A 50 -19.51 -10.69 -3.75
N LEU A 51 -19.51 -11.30 -2.57
CA LEU A 51 -19.48 -10.59 -1.30
C LEU A 51 -18.14 -9.85 -1.10
N LEU A 52 -17.02 -10.50 -1.42
CA LEU A 52 -15.69 -9.88 -1.43
C LEU A 52 -15.64 -8.69 -2.38
N GLU A 53 -16.19 -8.82 -3.58
CA GLU A 53 -16.24 -7.72 -4.56
C GLU A 53 -17.11 -6.55 -4.07
N ALA A 54 -18.27 -6.85 -3.47
CA ALA A 54 -19.15 -5.83 -2.88
C ALA A 54 -18.49 -5.07 -1.71
N LEU A 55 -17.59 -5.74 -0.99
CA LEU A 55 -16.80 -5.20 0.12
C LEU A 55 -15.44 -4.63 -0.31
N THR A 56 -15.11 -4.67 -1.61
CA THR A 56 -13.83 -4.16 -2.12
C THR A 56 -13.95 -2.69 -2.53
N TYR A 57 -13.23 -1.83 -1.82
CA TYR A 57 -13.18 -0.40 -2.10
C TYR A 57 -11.85 -0.02 -2.74
N ARG A 58 -11.90 0.53 -3.96
CA ARG A 58 -10.70 0.90 -4.74
C ARG A 58 -10.24 2.35 -4.55
N GLY A 59 -11.03 3.22 -3.92
CA GLY A 59 -10.64 4.59 -3.61
C GLY A 59 -10.38 5.53 -4.82
N LEU A 60 -10.67 5.11 -6.06
CA LEU A 60 -10.39 5.87 -7.29
C LEU A 60 -11.26 7.11 -7.52
N SER A 61 -12.30 7.33 -6.73
CA SER A 61 -13.16 8.51 -6.84
C SER A 61 -13.66 8.96 -5.48
N GLY A 62 -13.94 10.26 -5.33
CA GLY A 62 -14.52 10.82 -4.10
C GLY A 62 -15.80 10.09 -3.68
N LYS A 63 -16.65 9.69 -4.64
CA LYS A 63 -17.84 8.87 -4.38
C LYS A 63 -17.50 7.51 -3.75
N LYS A 64 -16.48 6.82 -4.26
CA LYS A 64 -16.02 5.53 -3.69
C LYS A 64 -15.42 5.71 -2.29
N VAL A 65 -14.73 6.83 -2.06
CA VAL A 65 -14.17 7.19 -0.75
C VAL A 65 -15.26 7.47 0.28
N SER A 66 -16.27 8.28 -0.07
CA SER A 66 -17.41 8.55 0.80
C SER A 66 -18.21 7.28 1.08
N ARG A 67 -18.42 6.44 0.05
CA ARG A 67 -19.10 5.16 0.20
C ARG A 67 -18.41 4.25 1.23
N PHE A 68 -17.07 4.19 1.24
CA PHE A 68 -16.34 3.42 2.26
C PHE A 68 -16.72 3.84 3.69
N VAL A 69 -16.74 5.15 3.97
CA VAL A 69 -17.08 5.66 5.31
C VAL A 69 -18.53 5.36 5.66
N GLN A 70 -19.45 5.63 4.73
CA GLN A 70 -20.89 5.38 4.91
C GLN A 70 -21.20 3.90 5.13
N ASP A 71 -20.63 3.03 4.30
CA ASP A 71 -20.83 1.58 4.41
C ASP A 71 -20.25 1.06 5.73
N THR A 72 -19.11 1.57 6.18
CA THR A 72 -18.53 1.21 7.47
C THR A 72 -19.45 1.61 8.64
N HIS A 73 -20.05 2.81 8.58
CA HIS A 73 -21.03 3.24 9.60
C HIS A 73 -22.28 2.37 9.58
N ARG A 74 -22.75 2.00 8.39
CA ARG A 74 -23.90 1.09 8.21
C ARG A 74 -23.61 -0.29 8.80
N ILE A 75 -22.44 -0.88 8.49
CA ILE A 75 -21.99 -2.18 9.03
C ILE A 75 -21.92 -2.12 10.56
N LEU A 76 -21.30 -1.09 11.13
CA LEU A 76 -21.20 -0.92 12.58
C LEU A 76 -22.59 -0.80 13.23
N ARG A 77 -23.47 0.02 12.66
CA ARG A 77 -24.83 0.22 13.17
C ARG A 77 -25.64 -1.07 13.15
N GLU A 78 -25.63 -1.80 12.03
CA GLU A 78 -26.39 -3.05 11.92
C GLU A 78 -25.81 -4.16 12.80
N SER A 79 -24.50 -4.23 12.96
CA SER A 79 -23.86 -5.14 13.91
C SER A 79 -24.32 -4.91 15.36
N LEU A 80 -24.39 -3.64 15.79
CA LEU A 80 -24.86 -3.28 17.13
C LEU A 80 -26.35 -3.60 17.32
N LYS A 81 -27.19 -3.34 16.30
CA LYS A 81 -28.61 -3.70 16.36
C LYS A 81 -28.81 -5.19 16.56
N ILE A 82 -28.12 -6.01 15.79
CA ILE A 82 -28.24 -7.47 15.90
C ILE A 82 -27.77 -7.93 17.29
N GLU A 83 -26.68 -7.37 17.83
CA GLU A 83 -26.24 -7.67 19.21
C GLU A 83 -27.31 -7.32 20.24
N TYR A 84 -27.93 -6.15 20.14
CA TYR A 84 -28.95 -5.70 21.08
C TYR A 84 -30.24 -6.50 20.97
N GLU A 85 -30.68 -6.80 19.74
CA GLU A 85 -31.88 -7.63 19.47
C GLU A 85 -31.70 -9.07 19.95
N SER A 86 -30.47 -9.60 19.92
CA SER A 86 -30.16 -10.94 20.45
C SER A 86 -30.19 -11.03 21.98
N GLY A 87 -30.26 -9.91 22.70
CA GLY A 87 -30.22 -9.85 24.16
C GLY A 87 -28.84 -10.15 24.76
N ARG A 88 -27.81 -10.40 23.95
CA ARG A 88 -26.44 -10.71 24.42
C ARG A 88 -25.74 -9.51 25.05
N SER A 89 -26.06 -8.31 24.58
CA SER A 89 -25.52 -7.07 25.12
C SER A 89 -26.49 -5.90 24.92
N ASP A 90 -26.18 -4.76 25.53
CA ASP A 90 -26.95 -3.53 25.41
C ASP A 90 -26.04 -2.31 25.19
N ARG A 91 -26.66 -1.14 25.05
CA ARG A 91 -26.00 0.16 24.87
C ARG A 91 -25.10 0.59 26.03
N THR A 92 -25.21 -0.04 27.20
CA THR A 92 -24.40 0.28 28.38
C THR A 92 -23.16 -0.61 28.46
N ARG A 93 -23.23 -1.82 27.92
CA ARG A 93 -22.15 -2.82 27.96
C ARG A 93 -21.35 -2.91 26.66
N TYR A 94 -21.97 -2.64 25.52
CA TYR A 94 -21.33 -2.77 24.21
C TYR A 94 -21.78 -1.64 23.30
N PHE A 95 -20.98 -0.58 23.22
CA PHE A 95 -21.29 0.61 22.43
C PHE A 95 -20.04 1.08 21.69
N PRO A 96 -20.20 1.80 20.56
CA PRO A 96 -19.07 2.28 19.80
C PRO A 96 -18.42 3.47 20.53
N LEU A 97 -17.15 3.33 20.91
CA LEU A 97 -16.38 4.44 21.48
C LEU A 97 -16.06 5.52 20.42
N LYS A 98 -15.85 5.11 19.16
CA LYS A 98 -15.52 6.01 18.05
C LYS A 98 -16.02 5.45 16.73
N LEU A 99 -16.59 6.33 15.90
CA LEU A 99 -16.95 5.99 14.53
C LEU A 99 -15.72 6.01 13.61
N PRO A 100 -15.68 5.16 12.58
CA PRO A 100 -14.65 5.25 11.54
C PRO A 100 -14.83 6.54 10.73
N LEU A 101 -14.05 7.58 11.04
CA LEU A 101 -14.20 8.91 10.43
C LEU A 101 -13.33 9.14 9.19
N MET A 102 -12.39 8.23 8.91
CA MET A 102 -11.46 8.39 7.78
C MET A 102 -11.42 7.12 6.93
N PRO A 103 -11.32 7.27 5.60
CA PRO A 103 -11.04 6.16 4.70
C PRO A 103 -9.62 5.64 4.96
N GLN A 104 -9.48 4.34 5.23
CA GLN A 104 -8.20 3.73 5.60
C GLN A 104 -7.43 3.18 4.40
N PHE A 105 -7.57 3.82 3.23
CA PHE A 105 -6.84 3.44 2.03
C PHE A 105 -5.33 3.65 2.22
N ARG A 106 -4.58 2.55 2.22
CA ARG A 106 -3.12 2.54 2.25
C ARG A 106 -2.62 1.60 1.17
N LYS A 107 -1.56 2.00 0.46
CA LYS A 107 -0.98 1.24 -0.66
C LYS A 107 -2.03 0.89 -1.71
N THR A 108 -2.64 1.92 -2.27
CA THR A 108 -3.72 1.79 -3.26
C THR A 108 -3.17 1.51 -4.65
N TYR A 109 -2.25 2.36 -5.12
CA TYR A 109 -1.71 2.29 -6.46
C TYR A 109 -0.25 2.73 -6.48
N CYS A 110 0.56 1.95 -7.18
CA CYS A 110 1.86 2.33 -7.70
C CYS A 110 1.84 2.13 -9.21
N ILE A 111 2.84 2.66 -9.90
CA ILE A 111 3.03 2.33 -11.32
C ILE A 111 3.41 0.86 -11.47
N GLU A 112 3.07 0.30 -12.63
CA GLU A 112 3.67 -0.95 -13.11
C GLU A 112 5.00 -0.59 -13.76
N GLY A 113 6.06 -0.57 -12.95
CA GLY A 113 7.40 -0.22 -13.41
C GLY A 113 8.05 -1.34 -14.22
N ASP A 114 9.15 -1.01 -14.89
CA ASP A 114 9.98 -2.00 -15.60
C ASP A 114 10.62 -3.01 -14.63
N TYR A 115 10.68 -2.64 -13.34
CA TYR A 115 10.98 -3.53 -12.23
C TYR A 115 10.11 -3.19 -11.02
N VAL A 116 9.64 -4.22 -10.32
CA VAL A 116 8.91 -4.06 -9.06
C VAL A 116 9.84 -4.48 -7.93
N LEU A 117 10.25 -3.54 -7.07
CA LEU A 117 11.01 -3.87 -5.87
C LEU A 117 10.13 -4.67 -4.92
N ALA A 118 10.55 -5.89 -4.59
CA ALA A 118 9.75 -6.87 -3.87
C ALA A 118 10.31 -7.19 -2.48
N ASP A 119 9.64 -8.09 -1.78
CA ASP A 119 10.00 -8.53 -0.44
C ASP A 119 11.36 -9.24 -0.44
N ASP A 120 12.05 -9.19 0.71
CA ASP A 120 13.37 -9.82 0.92
C ASP A 120 14.50 -9.31 0.01
N GLN A 121 14.30 -8.20 -0.70
CA GLN A 121 15.33 -7.56 -1.52
C GLN A 121 16.11 -6.47 -0.78
N ASN A 122 16.10 -6.51 0.56
CA ASN A 122 16.96 -5.66 1.37
C ASN A 122 18.39 -6.16 1.35
N ASN A 123 19.34 -5.24 1.49
CA ASN A 123 20.78 -5.48 1.41
C ASN A 123 21.24 -6.13 0.09
N LEU A 124 20.40 -6.08 -0.94
CA LEU A 124 20.78 -6.49 -2.28
C LEU A 124 21.39 -5.31 -3.03
N HIS A 125 22.43 -5.61 -3.79
CA HIS A 125 23.06 -4.67 -4.69
C HIS A 125 22.30 -4.60 -6.02
N PHE A 126 22.08 -3.39 -6.51
CA PHE A 126 21.57 -3.16 -7.86
C PHE A 126 22.55 -2.28 -8.63
N GLU A 127 23.06 -2.78 -9.75
CA GLU A 127 23.95 -2.02 -10.65
C GLU A 127 23.34 -0.66 -11.04
N ASP A 128 22.02 -0.63 -11.21
CA ASP A 128 21.25 0.55 -11.58
C ASP A 128 20.65 1.30 -10.38
N SER A 129 21.22 1.14 -9.19
CA SER A 129 20.78 1.86 -7.98
C SER A 129 20.92 3.38 -8.14
N ILE A 130 19.88 4.10 -7.73
CA ILE A 130 19.81 5.57 -7.73
C ILE A 130 19.86 6.17 -6.33
N GLY A 131 20.02 5.34 -5.31
CA GLY A 131 20.03 5.76 -3.92
C GLY A 131 19.58 4.64 -3.00
N MET A 132 19.69 4.90 -1.71
CA MET A 132 19.36 3.93 -0.67
C MET A 132 18.30 4.45 0.30
N LEU A 133 17.50 3.52 0.82
CA LEU A 133 16.54 3.78 1.87
C LEU A 133 16.77 2.80 3.03
N PRO A 134 17.13 3.27 4.23
CA PRO A 134 17.19 2.40 5.40
C PRO A 134 15.77 1.98 5.83
N ASP A 135 15.63 0.79 6.39
CA ASP A 135 14.38 0.38 7.02
C ASP A 135 14.13 1.24 8.27
N TRP A 136 13.10 2.08 8.22
CA TRP A 136 12.74 2.96 9.33
C TRP A 136 12.09 2.22 10.51
N ARG A 137 11.72 0.95 10.32
CA ARG A 137 11.02 0.11 11.32
C ARG A 137 12.01 -0.63 12.21
N LYS A 138 13.22 -0.90 11.73
CA LYS A 138 14.25 -1.69 12.44
C LYS A 138 15.65 -1.36 11.94
N SER A 139 16.64 -1.48 12.82
CA SER A 139 18.05 -1.30 12.44
C SER A 139 18.56 -2.48 11.62
N GLY A 140 19.48 -2.21 10.68
CA GLY A 140 20.18 -3.21 9.86
C GLY A 140 19.83 -3.14 8.37
N PRO A 141 18.60 -3.44 7.94
CA PRO A 141 18.26 -3.54 6.52
C PRO A 141 18.32 -2.20 5.78
N VAL A 142 19.00 -2.20 4.64
CA VAL A 142 19.08 -1.06 3.71
C VAL A 142 18.61 -1.49 2.32
N TRP A 143 17.82 -0.66 1.66
CA TRP A 143 17.25 -0.95 0.35
C TRP A 143 17.90 -0.06 -0.70
N GLU A 144 18.65 -0.65 -1.62
CA GLU A 144 19.03 0.03 -2.87
C GLU A 144 17.81 0.14 -3.78
N ILE A 145 17.60 1.33 -4.38
CA ILE A 145 16.43 1.62 -5.20
C ILE A 145 16.87 1.60 -6.67
N PRO A 146 16.48 0.59 -7.47
CA PRO A 146 16.87 0.52 -8.87
C PRO A 146 16.11 1.55 -9.71
N PHE A 147 16.78 2.20 -10.67
CA PHE A 147 16.19 3.27 -11.49
C PHE A 147 14.93 2.81 -12.24
N ARG A 148 14.93 1.58 -12.73
CA ARG A 148 13.81 0.91 -13.41
C ARG A 148 12.53 0.73 -12.56
N SER A 149 12.58 1.03 -11.26
CA SER A 149 11.38 1.11 -10.41
C SER A 149 10.63 2.46 -10.53
N LEU A 150 11.25 3.47 -11.16
CA LEU A 150 10.68 4.81 -11.31
C LEU A 150 9.93 5.01 -12.63
N TYR A 151 10.12 4.18 -13.66
CA TYR A 151 9.47 4.35 -14.97
C TYR A 151 8.76 3.08 -15.43
N SER A 152 7.88 3.24 -16.43
CA SER A 152 7.22 2.14 -17.12
C SER A 152 7.41 2.28 -18.63
N ARG A 153 7.78 1.20 -19.31
CA ARG A 153 7.84 1.19 -20.79
C ARG A 153 6.47 1.25 -21.47
N ARG A 154 5.38 1.16 -20.70
CA ARG A 154 4.01 1.28 -21.20
C ARG A 154 3.58 2.73 -21.45
N MET A 155 4.29 3.70 -20.88
CA MET A 155 3.95 5.12 -20.98
C MET A 155 5.21 5.97 -21.01
N GLY A 156 5.50 6.58 -22.16
CA GLY A 156 6.63 7.50 -22.33
C GLY A 156 6.48 8.80 -21.54
N GLY A 157 7.61 9.42 -21.21
CA GLY A 157 7.70 10.68 -20.46
C GLY A 157 7.25 10.59 -18.99
N LEU A 158 6.98 9.39 -18.46
CA LEU A 158 6.50 9.19 -17.09
C LEU A 158 7.60 8.69 -16.16
N LEU A 159 7.85 9.46 -15.10
CA LEU A 159 8.63 9.06 -13.94
C LEU A 159 7.77 9.19 -12.68
N ALA A 160 7.66 8.10 -11.92
CA ALA A 160 6.97 8.04 -10.64
C ALA A 160 7.97 8.11 -9.50
N ALA A 161 7.73 8.98 -8.52
CA ALA A 161 8.59 9.16 -7.36
C ALA A 161 7.82 9.02 -6.04
N GLY A 162 8.49 8.54 -5.01
CA GLY A 162 7.93 8.31 -3.68
C GLY A 162 6.89 7.19 -3.68
N ARG A 163 5.70 7.49 -3.16
CA ARG A 163 4.68 6.46 -2.85
C ARG A 163 4.15 5.68 -4.06
N CYS A 164 4.28 6.26 -5.26
CA CYS A 164 3.79 5.66 -6.50
C CYS A 164 4.87 4.92 -7.30
N THR A 165 6.12 4.83 -6.82
CA THR A 165 7.17 3.99 -7.45
C THR A 165 6.77 2.52 -7.44
N ALA A 166 7.27 1.75 -8.40
CA ALA A 166 7.00 0.32 -8.51
C ALA A 166 7.63 -0.47 -7.35
N ALA A 167 6.82 -0.78 -6.35
CA ALA A 167 7.20 -1.57 -5.18
C ALA A 167 6.04 -2.43 -4.71
N SER A 168 6.34 -3.57 -4.09
CA SER A 168 5.37 -4.47 -3.49
C SER A 168 5.74 -4.81 -2.05
N GLY A 169 4.79 -5.38 -1.32
CA GLY A 169 4.97 -5.86 0.06
C GLY A 169 5.64 -4.87 1.02
N ASP A 170 6.70 -5.35 1.65
CA ASP A 170 7.59 -4.68 2.59
C ASP A 170 8.39 -3.56 1.94
N ALA A 171 8.89 -3.76 0.71
CA ALA A 171 9.58 -2.71 -0.03
C ALA A 171 8.68 -1.47 -0.20
N TRP A 172 7.37 -1.67 -0.42
CA TRP A 172 6.42 -0.56 -0.53
C TRP A 172 6.19 0.18 0.81
N GLU A 173 6.39 -0.47 1.96
CA GLU A 173 6.40 0.25 3.25
C GLU A 173 7.61 1.18 3.41
N ILE A 174 8.72 0.84 2.77
CA ILE A 174 9.96 1.62 2.80
C ILE A 174 9.91 2.75 1.77
N THR A 175 9.46 2.47 0.55
CA THR A 175 9.43 3.49 -0.53
C THR A 175 8.33 4.54 -0.33
N ARG A 176 7.35 4.31 0.56
CA ARG A 176 6.21 5.23 0.74
C ARG A 176 6.40 6.37 1.75
N VAL A 177 7.57 6.50 2.37
CA VAL A 177 7.83 7.53 3.39
C VAL A 177 8.45 8.81 2.81
N ILE A 178 8.48 9.88 3.61
CA ILE A 178 8.97 11.21 3.20
C ILE A 178 10.42 11.16 2.68
N PRO A 179 11.38 10.48 3.33
CA PRO A 179 12.75 10.39 2.82
C PRO A 179 12.82 9.79 1.41
N SER A 180 12.03 8.74 1.15
CA SER A 180 11.92 8.13 -0.18
C SER A 180 11.40 9.13 -1.21
N ALA A 181 10.32 9.86 -0.89
CA ALA A 181 9.75 10.85 -1.79
C ALA A 181 10.73 11.97 -2.13
N ALA A 182 11.51 12.44 -1.15
CA ALA A 182 12.54 13.45 -1.38
C ALA A 182 13.67 12.93 -2.28
N MET A 183 14.22 11.75 -1.95
CA MET A 183 15.33 11.15 -2.68
C MET A 183 14.93 10.82 -4.13
N THR A 184 13.87 10.05 -4.31
CA THR A 184 13.38 9.64 -5.65
C THR A 184 12.82 10.82 -6.44
N GLY A 185 12.28 11.85 -5.79
CA GLY A 185 11.81 13.07 -6.45
C GLY A 185 12.95 13.86 -7.08
N GLN A 186 14.07 13.99 -6.38
CA GLN A 186 15.27 14.62 -6.92
C GLN A 186 15.85 13.81 -8.09
N VAL A 187 15.91 12.48 -7.95
CA VAL A 187 16.37 11.60 -9.03
C VAL A 187 15.47 11.71 -10.26
N ALA A 188 14.14 11.64 -10.07
CA ALA A 188 13.18 11.75 -11.16
C ALA A 188 13.29 13.10 -11.89
N GLY A 189 13.47 14.20 -11.16
CA GLY A 189 13.69 15.52 -11.77
C GLY A 189 14.96 15.59 -12.61
N LEU A 190 16.07 15.05 -12.09
CA LEU A 190 17.34 14.99 -12.82
C LEU A 190 17.25 14.08 -14.06
N ALA A 191 16.62 12.91 -13.93
CA ALA A 191 16.40 12.00 -15.03
C ALA A 191 15.51 12.62 -16.11
N ALA A 192 14.43 13.31 -15.73
CA ALA A 192 13.57 14.03 -16.67
C ALA A 192 14.33 15.11 -17.44
N ALA A 193 15.18 15.89 -16.76
CA ALA A 193 16.04 16.89 -17.41
C ALA A 193 16.99 16.22 -18.41
N MET A 194 17.64 15.12 -18.03
CA MET A 194 18.51 14.35 -18.93
C MET A 194 17.76 13.77 -20.13
N SER A 195 16.56 13.25 -19.92
CA SER A 195 15.68 12.75 -20.98
C SER A 195 15.38 13.83 -22.02
N ILE A 196 15.06 15.05 -21.58
CA ILE A 196 14.80 16.19 -22.45
C ILE A 196 16.08 16.63 -23.18
N GLU A 197 17.20 16.76 -22.46
CA GLU A 197 18.50 17.15 -23.03
C GLU A 197 18.96 16.20 -24.15
N GLN A 198 18.71 14.90 -24.00
CA GLN A 198 19.18 13.86 -24.92
C GLN A 198 18.14 13.44 -25.96
N GLY A 199 16.89 13.89 -25.84
CA GLY A 199 15.79 13.42 -26.68
C GLY A 199 15.49 11.93 -26.49
N LYS A 200 15.60 11.45 -25.25
CA LYS A 200 15.50 10.02 -24.87
C LYS A 200 14.42 9.79 -23.83
N GLU A 201 13.75 8.66 -23.92
CA GLU A 201 12.85 8.19 -22.88
C GLU A 201 13.63 7.77 -21.62
N PRO A 202 12.99 7.74 -20.42
CA PRO A 202 13.68 7.36 -19.20
C PRO A 202 14.40 6.01 -19.26
N TRP A 203 13.84 5.03 -19.97
CA TRP A 203 14.44 3.69 -20.12
C TRP A 203 15.62 3.63 -21.12
N GLU A 204 15.88 4.70 -21.86
CA GLU A 204 16.97 4.80 -22.83
C GLU A 204 18.18 5.57 -22.26
N LEU A 205 18.03 6.13 -21.05
CA LEU A 205 19.11 6.82 -20.36
C LEU A 205 20.20 5.86 -19.92
N GLU A 206 21.45 6.26 -20.14
CA GLU A 206 22.60 5.58 -19.55
C GLU A 206 22.60 5.84 -18.04
N VAL A 207 22.28 4.80 -17.26
CA VAL A 207 22.16 4.93 -15.81
C VAL A 207 23.48 5.37 -15.18
N ALA A 208 24.62 4.95 -15.72
CA ALA A 208 25.94 5.39 -15.27
C ALA A 208 26.10 6.93 -15.31
N ASP A 209 25.55 7.60 -16.33
CA ASP A 209 25.59 9.06 -16.43
C ASP A 209 24.68 9.73 -15.38
N LEU A 210 23.50 9.15 -15.15
CA LEU A 210 22.59 9.60 -14.09
C LEU A 210 23.26 9.45 -12.72
N GLN A 211 23.81 8.28 -12.43
CA GLN A 211 24.54 7.99 -11.20
C GLN A 211 25.75 8.92 -11.00
N LYS A 212 26.50 9.23 -12.07
CA LYS A 212 27.60 10.20 -12.01
C LYS A 212 27.13 11.60 -11.64
N ARG A 213 26.00 12.06 -12.20
CA ARG A 213 25.39 13.35 -11.83
C ARG A 213 24.85 13.33 -10.39
N LEU A 214 24.22 12.23 -9.95
CA LEU A 214 23.75 12.05 -8.57
C LEU A 214 24.90 12.07 -7.55
N ARG A 215 26.01 11.37 -7.82
CA ARG A 215 27.20 11.37 -6.96
C ARG A 215 27.80 12.77 -6.79
N LYS A 216 27.79 13.61 -7.85
CA LYS A 216 28.20 15.02 -7.75
C LYS A 216 27.29 15.84 -6.82
N LEU A 217 26.03 15.43 -6.67
CA LEU A 217 25.08 16.03 -5.73
C LEU A 217 25.18 15.44 -4.31
N GLY A 218 26.16 14.55 -4.06
CA GLY A 218 26.41 13.95 -2.75
C GLY A 218 25.62 12.67 -2.48
N PHE A 219 24.95 12.09 -3.49
CA PHE A 219 24.23 10.83 -3.30
C PHE A 219 25.20 9.67 -3.08
N LYS A 220 24.83 8.82 -2.13
CA LYS A 220 25.40 7.48 -1.94
C LYS A 220 24.44 6.48 -2.56
N LEU A 221 24.93 5.69 -3.51
CA LEU A 221 24.09 4.82 -4.34
C LEU A 221 24.09 3.37 -3.87
N HIS A 222 25.20 2.93 -3.28
CA HIS A 222 25.37 1.55 -2.83
C HIS A 222 25.85 1.49 -1.39
N LEU A 223 25.54 0.38 -0.72
CA LEU A 223 25.86 0.21 0.70
C LEU A 223 27.37 0.31 0.97
N GLY A 224 28.17 -0.25 0.08
CA GLY A 224 29.64 -0.18 0.16
C GLY A 224 30.21 1.25 0.09
N GLU A 225 29.45 2.24 -0.35
CA GLU A 225 29.88 3.64 -0.38
C GLU A 225 29.74 4.36 0.97
N ILE A 226 29.10 3.72 1.97
CA ILE A 226 28.78 4.32 3.28
C ILE A 226 29.87 4.04 4.33
N GLY A 227 30.81 3.13 4.10
CA GLY A 227 31.93 2.90 5.04
C GLY A 227 31.49 2.47 6.45
N LEU A 228 30.36 1.77 6.54
CA LEU A 228 29.80 1.16 7.75
C LEU A 228 30.23 -0.30 7.86
#